data_AF-A0A6A3UT97-F1
#
_entry.id   AF-A0A6A3UT97-F1
#
_cell.length_a   1.000
_cell.length_b   1.000
_cell.length_c   1.000
_cell.angle_alpha   90.00
_cell.angle_beta   90.00
_cell.angle_gamma   90.00
#
_symmetry.space_group_name_H-M   'P 1'
#
loop_
_entity.id
_entity.type
_entity.pdbx_description
1 polymer ?
#
loop_
_entity_poly.entity_id
_entity_poly.type
_entity_poly.pdbx_seq_one_letter_code
_entity_poly.pdbx_strand_id
1 'polypeptide(L)'
;MQEWLELEPEWLEIAQHQSPEKTREGLSKDMTIDKADGMHWALMGLYKHIDVLKRFRDEGETQFPSIALLARILLGKISSSAFQERVFSTGGIVMDPLRTRTDSRRAKKQLLLKHNRDEITTMKQDVQNELSPGKSTCNSCKKEGRGYTNQMHHLLKKHPDYLQLAEAAFRKGNWLGISVPDQRTNEIFR
;
A
#
# COMPACT_ATOMS: atom_id res chain seq x y z
N MET A 1 -3.85 -21.08 -15.93
CA MET A 1 -2.52 -21.05 -15.26
C MET A 1 -1.40 -21.11 -16.30
N GLN A 2 -1.50 -21.98 -17.31
CA GLN A 2 -0.56 -22.03 -18.46
C GLN A 2 -0.56 -20.74 -19.29
N GLU A 3 -1.72 -20.13 -19.50
CA GLU A 3 -1.89 -18.84 -20.18
C GLU A 3 -1.04 -17.69 -19.58
N TRP A 4 -0.70 -17.75 -18.29
CA TRP A 4 0.18 -16.75 -17.66
C TRP A 4 1.65 -16.94 -18.05
N LEU A 5 2.09 -18.20 -18.21
CA LEU A 5 3.48 -18.53 -18.57
C LEU A 5 3.78 -18.21 -20.04
N GLU A 6 2.74 -18.17 -20.87
CA GLU A 6 2.80 -17.83 -22.29
C GLU A 6 2.54 -16.34 -22.55
N LEU A 7 2.27 -15.55 -21.49
CA LEU A 7 1.98 -14.13 -21.61
C LEU A 7 3.28 -13.35 -21.87
N GLU A 8 3.54 -13.00 -23.13
CA GLU A 8 4.57 -12.01 -23.47
C GLU A 8 4.00 -10.60 -23.29
N PRO A 9 4.51 -9.81 -22.33
CA PRO A 9 3.99 -8.47 -22.10
C PRO A 9 4.58 -7.48 -23.11
N GLU A 10 3.72 -6.67 -23.73
CA GLU A 10 4.17 -5.47 -24.45
C GLU A 10 4.62 -4.39 -23.46
N TRP A 11 5.91 -4.44 -23.09
CA TRP A 11 6.50 -3.56 -22.08
C TRP A 11 6.37 -2.06 -22.39
N LEU A 12 6.34 -1.69 -23.67
CA LEU A 12 6.21 -0.31 -24.10
C LEU A 12 4.81 0.25 -23.84
N GLU A 13 3.76 -0.54 -24.10
CA GLU A 13 2.38 -0.17 -23.81
C GLU A 13 2.15 -0.04 -22.30
N ILE A 14 2.69 -1.00 -21.53
CA ILE A 14 2.61 -0.98 -20.07
C ILE A 14 3.28 0.27 -19.51
N ALA A 15 4.47 0.61 -19.99
CA ALA A 15 5.18 1.81 -19.55
C ALA A 15 4.42 3.09 -19.91
N GLN A 16 3.82 3.15 -21.10
CA GLN A 16 3.00 4.30 -21.54
C GLN A 16 1.74 4.47 -20.67
N HIS A 17 1.05 3.37 -20.35
CA HIS A 17 -0.13 3.39 -19.50
C HIS A 17 0.20 3.86 -18.08
N GLN A 18 1.34 3.43 -17.54
CA GLN A 18 1.78 3.85 -16.19
C GLN A 18 2.38 5.26 -16.16
N SER A 19 2.92 5.75 -17.28
CA SER A 19 3.57 7.06 -17.41
C SER A 19 2.97 7.85 -18.58
N PRO A 20 1.71 8.32 -18.47
CA PRO A 20 1.02 9.02 -19.56
C PRO A 20 1.70 10.34 -19.97
N GLU A 21 2.53 10.92 -19.10
CA GLU A 21 3.26 12.17 -19.35
C GLU A 21 4.45 12.01 -20.31
N LYS A 22 4.93 10.79 -20.55
CA LYS A 22 6.09 10.54 -21.39
C LYS A 22 5.67 10.15 -22.80
N THR A 23 6.45 10.59 -23.78
CA THR A 23 6.28 10.17 -25.17
C THR A 23 6.78 8.74 -25.34
N ARG A 24 6.06 7.99 -26.17
CA ARG A 24 6.34 6.57 -26.44
C ARG A 24 7.73 6.37 -27.04
N GLU A 25 8.19 7.31 -27.85
CA GLU A 25 9.53 7.30 -28.46
C GLU A 25 10.63 7.52 -27.41
N GLY A 26 10.37 8.39 -26.43
CA GLY A 26 11.27 8.63 -25.30
C GLY A 26 11.40 7.40 -24.40
N LEU A 27 10.27 6.74 -24.12
CA LEU A 27 10.24 5.48 -23.36
C LEU A 27 10.98 4.38 -24.12
N SER A 28 10.73 4.22 -25.43
CA SER A 28 11.42 3.21 -26.24
C SER A 28 12.93 3.40 -26.17
N LYS A 29 13.42 4.63 -26.36
CA LYS A 29 14.85 4.95 -26.30
C LYS A 29 15.47 4.68 -24.92
N ASP A 30 14.75 4.98 -23.84
CA ASP A 30 15.22 4.75 -22.47
C ASP A 30 15.18 3.26 -22.08
N MET A 31 14.27 2.49 -22.67
CA MET A 31 14.00 1.10 -22.31
C MET A 31 14.64 0.08 -23.25
N THR A 32 15.26 0.49 -24.35
CA THR A 32 15.89 -0.42 -25.31
C THR A 32 17.36 -0.13 -25.51
N ILE A 33 18.11 -1.16 -25.89
CA ILE A 33 19.51 -1.10 -26.27
C ILE A 33 19.63 -1.73 -27.63
N ASP A 34 20.09 -0.95 -28.61
CA ASP A 34 20.46 -1.48 -29.91
C ASP A 34 21.82 -2.17 -29.80
N LYS A 35 21.82 -3.49 -30.02
CA LYS A 35 23.04 -4.27 -30.25
C LYS A 35 23.04 -4.77 -31.68
N ALA A 36 24.22 -5.15 -32.18
CA ALA A 36 24.40 -5.69 -33.52
C ALA A 36 23.49 -6.90 -33.82
N ASP A 37 23.06 -7.63 -32.79
CA ASP A 37 22.21 -8.83 -32.89
C ASP A 37 20.71 -8.54 -32.71
N GLY A 38 20.31 -7.25 -32.65
CA GLY A 38 18.90 -6.83 -32.55
C GLY A 38 18.58 -5.97 -31.33
N MET A 39 17.30 -5.61 -31.21
CA MET A 39 16.79 -4.73 -30.18
C MET A 39 16.51 -5.50 -28.89
N HIS A 40 17.17 -5.11 -27.80
CA HIS A 40 17.04 -5.76 -26.49
C HIS A 40 16.48 -4.78 -25.45
N TRP A 41 15.74 -5.27 -24.46
CA TRP A 41 15.26 -4.43 -23.37
C TRP A 41 16.39 -4.07 -22.39
N ALA A 42 16.55 -2.78 -22.11
CA ALA A 42 17.41 -2.25 -21.07
C ALA A 42 16.81 -2.56 -19.70
N LEU A 43 17.46 -3.43 -18.93
CA LEU A 43 16.99 -3.81 -17.59
C LEU A 43 16.74 -2.59 -16.68
N MET A 44 17.66 -1.63 -16.69
CA MET A 44 17.52 -0.40 -15.89
C MET A 44 16.38 0.50 -16.37
N GLY A 45 16.13 0.53 -17.69
CA GLY A 45 15.01 1.27 -18.26
C GLY A 45 13.67 0.66 -17.88
N LEU A 46 13.57 -0.68 -17.92
CA LEU A 46 12.41 -1.42 -17.45
C LEU A 46 12.12 -1.12 -15.98
N TYR A 47 13.11 -1.25 -15.09
CA TYR A 47 12.91 -0.98 -13.65
C TYR A 47 12.51 0.46 -13.35
N LYS A 48 12.94 1.43 -14.18
CA LYS A 48 12.67 2.84 -13.97
C LYS A 48 11.26 3.24 -14.41
N HIS A 49 10.70 2.55 -15.40
CA HIS A 49 9.44 2.94 -16.05
C HIS A 49 8.29 1.97 -15.82
N ILE A 50 8.58 0.79 -15.28
CA ILE A 50 7.59 -0.24 -15.03
C ILE A 50 7.53 -0.56 -13.55
N ASP A 51 6.40 -0.23 -12.95
CA ASP A 51 6.02 -0.72 -11.64
C ASP A 51 5.26 -2.05 -11.79
N VAL A 52 5.99 -3.14 -11.56
CA VAL A 52 5.46 -4.51 -11.63
C VAL A 52 4.42 -4.75 -10.52
N LEU A 53 4.61 -4.18 -9.33
CA LEU A 53 3.68 -4.34 -8.22
C LEU A 53 2.35 -3.63 -8.48
N LYS A 54 2.40 -2.44 -9.09
CA LYS A 54 1.23 -1.70 -9.54
C LYS A 54 0.46 -2.47 -10.62
N ARG A 55 1.17 -3.04 -11.60
CA ARG A 55 0.52 -3.86 -12.64
C ARG A 55 -0.20 -5.09 -12.05
N PHE A 56 0.42 -5.80 -11.11
CA PHE A 56 -0.24 -6.91 -10.44
C PHE A 56 -1.45 -6.48 -9.61
N ARG A 57 -1.45 -5.26 -9.07
CA ARG A 57 -2.59 -4.72 -8.34
C ARG A 57 -3.75 -4.37 -9.29
N ASP A 58 -3.46 -3.68 -10.38
CA ASP A 58 -4.51 -3.07 -11.20
C ASP A 58 -5.06 -4.06 -12.24
N GLU A 59 -4.18 -4.72 -13.00
CA GLU A 59 -4.54 -5.63 -14.09
C GLU A 59 -4.53 -7.10 -13.63
N GLY A 60 -3.45 -7.48 -12.92
CA GLY A 60 -3.22 -8.86 -12.50
C GLY A 60 -4.27 -9.36 -11.52
N GLU A 61 -4.77 -8.50 -10.63
CA GLU A 61 -5.79 -8.87 -9.63
C GLU A 61 -7.14 -9.19 -10.28
N THR A 62 -7.46 -8.54 -11.39
CA THR A 62 -8.70 -8.80 -12.16
C THR A 62 -8.61 -10.11 -12.93
N GLN A 63 -7.46 -10.38 -13.56
CA GLN A 63 -7.28 -11.56 -14.41
C GLN A 63 -6.94 -12.83 -13.61
N PHE A 64 -6.04 -12.72 -12.63
CA PHE A 64 -5.51 -13.84 -11.85
C PHE A 64 -5.35 -13.46 -10.36
N PRO A 65 -6.45 -13.31 -9.60
CA PRO A 65 -6.41 -12.74 -8.25
C PRO A 65 -5.40 -13.41 -7.30
N SER A 66 -5.41 -14.75 -7.25
CA SER A 66 -4.54 -15.52 -6.36
C SER A 66 -3.06 -15.41 -6.75
N ILE A 67 -2.76 -15.43 -8.05
CA ILE A 67 -1.38 -15.34 -8.57
C ILE A 67 -0.85 -13.92 -8.38
N ALA A 68 -1.66 -12.91 -8.68
CA ALA A 68 -1.29 -11.50 -8.52
C ALA A 68 -1.04 -11.15 -7.05
N LEU A 69 -1.85 -11.68 -6.14
CA LEU A 69 -1.59 -11.54 -4.71
C LEU A 69 -0.29 -12.22 -4.28
N LEU A 70 -0.06 -13.48 -4.69
CA LEU A 70 1.17 -14.21 -4.37
C LEU A 70 2.41 -13.51 -4.94
N ALA A 71 2.34 -13.01 -6.18
CA ALA A 71 3.41 -12.27 -6.83
C ALA A 71 3.73 -10.97 -6.07
N ARG A 72 2.71 -10.20 -5.66
CA ARG A 72 2.92 -8.99 -4.84
C ARG A 72 3.56 -9.30 -3.48
N ILE A 73 3.15 -10.38 -2.82
CA ILE A 73 3.76 -10.80 -1.55
C ILE A 73 5.22 -11.22 -1.75
N LEU A 74 5.50 -11.99 -2.81
CA LEU A 74 6.84 -12.49 -3.09
C LEU A 74 7.79 -11.36 -3.50
N LEU A 75 7.36 -10.49 -4.41
CA LEU A 75 8.14 -9.36 -4.91
C LEU A 75 8.24 -8.22 -3.89
N GLY A 76 7.23 -8.07 -3.03
CA GLY A 76 7.21 -7.09 -1.95
C GLY A 76 8.10 -7.47 -0.76
N LYS A 77 8.59 -8.72 -0.69
CA LYS A 77 9.62 -9.09 0.29
C LYS A 77 10.91 -8.36 -0.08
N ILE A 78 11.25 -7.38 0.75
CA ILE A 78 12.52 -6.65 0.67
C ILE A 78 13.65 -7.68 0.73
N SER A 79 14.40 -7.83 -0.36
CA SER A 79 15.52 -8.76 -0.47
C SER A 79 16.76 -8.31 0.31
N SER A 80 16.75 -7.10 0.88
CA SER A 80 17.88 -6.47 1.56
C SER A 80 17.52 -5.94 2.95
N SER A 81 18.35 -6.26 3.95
CA SER A 81 18.29 -5.66 5.28
C SER A 81 18.65 -4.16 5.29
N ALA A 82 19.18 -3.61 4.20
CA ALA A 82 19.70 -2.24 4.15
C ALA A 82 18.67 -1.15 4.49
N PHE A 83 17.38 -1.39 4.23
CA PHE A 83 16.33 -0.48 4.70
C PHE A 83 16.16 -0.54 6.22
N GLN A 84 16.14 -1.75 6.79
CA GLN A 84 16.07 -1.95 8.24
C GLN A 84 17.31 -1.37 8.93
N GLU A 85 18.50 -1.54 8.35
CA GLU A 85 19.74 -0.97 8.87
C GLU A 85 19.73 0.56 8.91
N ARG A 86 19.14 1.22 7.89
CA ARG A 86 18.94 2.69 7.92
C ARG A 86 17.98 3.13 9.03
N VAL A 87 16.92 2.35 9.26
CA VAL A 87 16.00 2.57 10.39
C VAL A 87 16.74 2.41 11.72
N PHE A 88 17.54 1.36 11.88
CA PHE A 88 18.30 1.09 13.10
C PHE A 88 19.40 2.11 13.35
N SER A 89 20.11 2.58 12.31
CA SER A 89 21.11 3.64 12.42
C SER A 89 20.47 4.95 12.93
N THR A 90 19.31 5.31 12.38
CA THR A 90 18.54 6.46 12.88
C THR A 90 18.05 6.23 14.31
N GLY A 91 17.66 4.99 14.63
CA GLY A 91 17.24 4.60 15.98
C GLY A 91 18.36 4.67 17.01
N GLY A 92 19.58 4.33 16.61
CA GLY A 92 20.77 4.45 17.43
C GLY A 92 20.99 5.87 17.95
N ILE A 93 20.73 6.89 17.12
CA ILE A 93 20.84 8.31 17.52
C ILE A 93 19.80 8.69 18.58
N VAL A 94 18.56 8.20 18.43
CA VAL A 94 17.44 8.49 19.35
C VAL A 94 17.55 7.70 20.65
N MET A 95 18.22 6.56 20.63
CA MET A 95 18.46 5.71 21.79
C MET A 95 19.87 5.89 22.40
N ASP A 96 20.67 6.82 21.87
CA ASP A 96 22.04 7.06 22.33
C ASP A 96 22.04 7.54 23.80
N PRO A 97 22.75 6.84 24.72
CA PRO A 97 22.81 7.19 26.13
C PRO A 97 23.29 8.62 26.41
N LEU A 98 24.13 9.19 25.54
CA LEU A 98 24.78 10.48 25.75
C LEU A 98 23.94 11.67 25.28
N ARG A 99 22.94 11.47 24.40
CA ARG A 99 22.24 12.58 23.73
C ARG A 99 20.75 12.68 23.99
N THR A 100 20.02 11.59 24.23
CA THR A 100 18.59 11.64 24.58
C THR A 100 18.10 10.25 24.95
N ARG A 101 18.03 9.90 26.24
CA ARG A 101 17.41 8.63 26.65
C ARG A 101 15.89 8.73 26.56
N THR A 102 15.37 8.60 25.34
CA THR A 102 13.93 8.52 25.08
C THR A 102 13.43 7.13 25.44
N ASP A 103 12.30 7.00 26.13
CA ASP A 103 11.61 5.71 26.37
C ASP A 103 11.52 4.91 25.06
N SER A 104 11.89 3.62 25.10
CA SER A 104 11.87 2.69 23.97
C SER A 104 10.55 2.72 23.20
N ARG A 105 9.41 2.87 23.90
CA ARG A 105 8.10 2.99 23.25
C ARG A 105 7.98 4.26 22.41
N ARG A 106 8.49 5.38 22.92
CA ARG A 106 8.48 6.67 22.24
C ARG A 106 9.51 6.72 21.11
N ALA A 107 10.70 6.16 21.31
CA ALA A 107 11.72 6.02 20.26
C ALA A 107 11.22 5.19 19.08
N LYS A 108 10.56 4.05 19.34
CA LYS A 108 9.92 3.21 18.31
C LYS A 108 8.88 3.99 17.51
N LYS A 109 7.99 4.71 18.18
CA LYS A 109 6.96 5.54 17.51
C LYS A 109 7.58 6.64 16.64
N GLN A 110 8.61 7.32 17.14
CA GLN A 110 9.30 8.37 16.39
C GLN A 110 9.98 7.83 15.12
N LEU A 111 10.61 6.66 15.21
CA LEU A 111 11.24 6.01 14.05
C LEU A 111 10.22 5.64 12.98
N LEU A 112 9.12 5.00 13.37
CA LEU A 112 8.02 4.62 12.48
C LEU A 112 7.42 5.86 11.79
N LEU A 113 7.13 6.91 12.55
CA LEU A 113 6.58 8.15 12.00
C LEU A 113 7.56 8.86 11.06
N LYS A 114 8.86 8.85 11.38
CA LYS A 114 9.89 9.50 10.55
C LYS A 114 10.05 8.80 9.21
N HIS A 115 10.11 7.47 9.20
CA HIS A 115 10.38 6.70 7.98
C HIS A 115 9.13 6.56 7.09
N ASN A 116 7.94 6.65 7.67
CA ASN A 116 6.68 6.62 6.93
C ASN A 116 6.06 8.02 6.75
N ARG A 117 6.84 9.10 6.95
CA ARG A 117 6.30 10.46 6.97
C ARG A 117 5.61 10.83 5.66
N ASP A 118 6.24 10.51 4.54
CA ASP A 118 5.74 10.88 3.22
C ASP A 118 4.45 10.12 2.91
N GLU A 119 4.43 8.81 3.17
CA GLU A 119 3.23 7.97 3.07
C GLU A 119 2.07 8.48 3.94
N ILE A 120 2.35 8.83 5.21
CA ILE A 120 1.35 9.41 6.12
C ILE A 120 0.83 10.75 5.58
N THR A 121 1.67 11.53 4.89
CA THR A 121 1.28 12.80 4.31
C THR A 121 0.37 12.59 3.10
N THR A 122 0.71 11.64 2.23
CA THR A 122 -0.13 11.22 1.11
C THR A 122 -1.50 10.72 1.60
N MET A 123 -1.52 9.80 2.57
CA MET A 123 -2.76 9.28 3.16
C MET A 123 -3.63 10.41 3.75
N LYS A 124 -3.02 11.43 4.38
CA LYS A 124 -3.77 12.59 4.88
C LYS A 124 -4.37 13.42 3.75
N GLN A 125 -3.66 13.58 2.64
CA GLN A 125 -4.14 14.31 1.48
C GLN A 125 -5.29 13.55 0.81
N ASP A 126 -5.18 12.23 0.67
CA ASP A 126 -6.24 11.38 0.11
C ASP A 126 -7.51 11.44 0.96
N VAL A 127 -7.37 11.37 2.29
CA VAL A 127 -8.50 11.54 3.22
C VAL A 127 -9.14 12.94 3.12
N GLN A 128 -8.35 13.98 2.86
CA GLN A 128 -8.87 15.34 2.65
C GLN A 128 -9.57 15.51 1.29
N ASN A 129 -9.15 14.75 0.28
CA ASN A 129 -9.74 14.77 -1.06
C ASN A 129 -11.03 13.94 -1.12
N GLU A 130 -11.13 12.84 -0.35
CA GLU A 130 -12.29 11.95 -0.33
C GLU A 130 -13.42 12.41 0.61
N LEU A 131 -13.14 13.31 1.56
CA LEU A 131 -14.13 13.79 2.54
C LEU A 131 -14.06 15.31 2.68
N SER A 132 -15.22 15.98 2.55
CA SER A 132 -15.37 17.32 3.12
C SER A 132 -15.05 17.20 4.62
N PRO A 133 -14.03 17.89 5.15
CA PRO A 133 -13.51 17.60 6.48
C PRO A 133 -14.63 17.78 7.52
N GLY A 134 -15.06 16.67 8.12
CA GLY A 134 -16.03 16.65 9.21
C GLY A 134 -17.49 16.42 8.83
N LYS A 135 -17.83 16.09 7.58
CA LYS A 135 -19.19 15.63 7.23
C LYS A 135 -19.15 14.15 6.86
N SER A 136 -19.79 13.32 7.66
CA SER A 136 -19.95 11.91 7.34
C SER A 136 -21.41 11.52 7.43
N THR A 137 -21.95 10.92 6.37
CA THR A 137 -23.34 10.48 6.32
C THR A 137 -23.43 9.03 6.75
N CYS A 138 -24.46 8.70 7.54
CA CYS A 138 -24.80 7.31 7.77
C CYS A 138 -25.40 6.74 6.48
N ASN A 139 -24.82 5.68 5.91
CA ASN A 139 -25.35 5.05 4.70
C ASN A 139 -26.75 4.45 4.89
N SER A 140 -27.09 4.03 6.12
CA SER A 140 -28.38 3.40 6.42
C SER A 140 -29.51 4.41 6.66
N CYS A 141 -29.26 5.52 7.36
CA CYS A 141 -30.31 6.49 7.69
C CYS A 141 -30.07 7.90 7.15
N LYS A 142 -29.03 8.08 6.32
CA LYS A 142 -28.62 9.35 5.67
C LYS A 142 -28.37 10.52 6.64
N LYS A 143 -28.25 10.24 7.94
CA LYS A 143 -27.98 11.28 8.94
C LYS A 143 -26.55 11.79 8.80
N GLU A 144 -26.41 13.09 8.67
CA GLU A 144 -25.10 13.76 8.72
C GLU A 144 -24.59 13.81 10.16
N GLY A 145 -23.42 13.21 10.37
CA GLY A 145 -22.63 13.30 11.58
C GLY A 145 -21.48 14.28 11.40
N ARG A 146 -21.19 15.04 12.46
CA ARG A 146 -19.96 15.83 12.56
C ARG A 146 -18.93 15.08 13.37
N GLY A 147 -17.90 14.58 12.69
CA GLY A 147 -16.79 13.85 13.29
C GLY A 147 -17.05 12.35 13.51
N TYR A 148 -15.97 11.58 13.46
CA TYR A 148 -15.95 10.12 13.51
C TYR A 148 -16.60 9.54 14.79
N THR A 149 -16.32 10.11 15.96
CA THR A 149 -16.82 9.61 17.25
C THR A 149 -18.35 9.71 17.36
N ASN A 150 -18.93 10.82 16.90
CA ASN A 150 -20.37 11.03 16.87
C ASN A 150 -21.05 10.09 15.88
N GLN A 151 -20.42 9.84 14.73
CA GLN A 151 -20.92 8.89 13.74
C GLN A 151 -20.87 7.46 14.28
N MET A 152 -19.77 7.04 14.91
CA MET A 152 -19.65 5.71 15.52
C MET A 152 -20.66 5.51 16.65
N HIS A 153 -20.83 6.50 17.53
CA HIS A 153 -21.86 6.43 18.58
C HIS A 153 -23.27 6.31 17.99
N HIS A 154 -23.56 7.05 16.92
CA HIS A 154 -24.82 6.95 16.20
C HIS A 154 -25.02 5.56 15.57
N LEU A 155 -24.00 5.02 14.91
CA LEU A 155 -24.03 3.69 14.28
C LEU A 155 -24.28 2.61 15.33
N LEU A 156 -23.51 2.58 16.41
CA LEU A 156 -23.67 1.59 17.48
C LEU A 156 -25.02 1.69 18.20
N LYS A 157 -25.60 2.88 18.31
CA LYS A 157 -26.88 3.09 19.02
C LYS A 157 -28.12 2.85 18.13
N LYS A 158 -28.04 3.16 16.84
CA LYS A 158 -29.18 3.11 15.91
C LYS A 158 -29.15 1.93 14.95
N HIS A 159 -27.99 1.28 14.81
CA HIS A 159 -27.76 0.14 13.93
C HIS A 159 -27.07 -0.97 14.73
N PRO A 160 -27.81 -1.75 15.53
CA PRO A 160 -27.25 -2.80 16.39
C PRO A 160 -26.56 -3.93 15.60
N ASP A 161 -26.96 -4.10 14.34
CA ASP A 161 -26.40 -5.02 13.35
C ASP A 161 -25.15 -4.47 12.64
N TYR A 162 -24.82 -3.18 12.81
CA TYR A 162 -23.70 -2.55 12.12
C TYR A 162 -22.37 -3.26 12.35
N LEU A 163 -22.11 -3.72 13.58
CA LEU A 163 -20.87 -4.42 13.90
C LEU A 163 -20.77 -5.75 13.13
N GLN A 164 -21.86 -6.51 13.08
CA GLN A 164 -21.92 -7.78 12.35
C GLN A 164 -21.81 -7.56 10.84
N LEU A 165 -22.46 -6.52 10.31
CA LEU A 165 -22.37 -6.15 8.91
C LEU A 165 -20.97 -5.66 8.52
N ALA A 166 -20.31 -4.88 9.38
CA ALA A 166 -18.95 -4.42 9.17
C ALA A 166 -17.96 -5.60 9.20
N GLU A 167 -18.11 -6.52 10.16
CA GLU A 167 -17.34 -7.76 10.19
C GLU A 167 -17.59 -8.62 8.96
N ALA A 168 -18.84 -8.80 8.53
CA ALA A 168 -19.19 -9.59 7.36
C ALA A 168 -18.66 -8.96 6.07
N ALA A 169 -18.77 -7.64 5.89
CA ALA A 169 -18.22 -6.91 4.76
C ALA A 169 -16.69 -7.03 4.70
N PHE A 170 -16.02 -6.93 5.85
CA PHE A 170 -14.58 -7.11 5.95
C PHE A 170 -14.16 -8.56 5.64
N ARG A 171 -14.87 -9.55 6.19
CA ARG A 171 -14.63 -10.98 5.88
C ARG A 171 -14.86 -11.29 4.40
N LYS A 172 -15.86 -10.68 3.76
CA LYS A 172 -16.11 -10.82 2.32
C LYS A 172 -14.96 -10.28 1.46
N GLY A 173 -14.24 -9.26 1.93
CA GLY A 173 -13.01 -8.74 1.31
C GLY A 173 -11.72 -9.48 1.72
N ASN A 174 -11.75 -10.25 2.81
CA ASN A 174 -10.61 -10.99 3.34
C ASN A 174 -10.57 -12.42 2.78
N TRP A 175 -10.28 -12.55 1.48
CA TRP A 175 -10.19 -13.85 0.80
C TRP A 175 -9.12 -14.79 1.38
N LEU A 176 -8.18 -14.26 2.16
CA LEU A 176 -7.08 -15.01 2.75
C LEU A 176 -7.38 -15.55 4.15
N GLY A 177 -8.56 -15.28 4.71
CA GLY A 177 -8.95 -15.80 6.03
C GLY A 177 -8.07 -15.31 7.17
N ILE A 178 -7.41 -14.15 7.03
CA ILE A 178 -6.53 -13.61 8.08
C ILE A 178 -7.37 -13.22 9.29
N SER A 179 -7.01 -13.70 10.49
CA SER A 179 -7.74 -13.40 11.72
C SER A 179 -7.74 -11.89 12.00
N VAL A 180 -8.94 -11.32 12.18
CA VAL A 180 -9.08 -9.93 12.62
C VAL A 180 -8.44 -9.80 14.01
N PRO A 181 -7.64 -8.75 14.29
CA PRO A 181 -7.23 -8.47 15.66
C PRO A 181 -8.47 -8.15 16.48
N ASP A 182 -8.88 -9.09 17.33
CA ASP A 182 -9.98 -8.89 18.27
C ASP A 182 -9.51 -8.03 19.45
N GLN A 183 -10.45 -7.62 20.31
CA GLN A 183 -10.13 -6.87 21.52
C GLN A 183 -9.06 -7.58 22.37
N ARG A 184 -9.13 -8.91 22.44
CA ARG A 184 -8.17 -9.76 23.15
C ARG A 184 -6.78 -9.73 22.52
N THR A 185 -6.69 -9.67 21.20
CA THR A 185 -5.43 -9.51 20.45
C THR A 185 -4.83 -8.12 20.69
N ASN A 186 -5.67 -7.08 20.76
CA ASN A 186 -5.22 -5.74 21.13
C ASN A 186 -4.77 -5.63 22.60
N GLU A 187 -5.36 -6.40 23.50
CA GLU A 187 -4.96 -6.48 24.91
C GLU A 187 -3.63 -7.20 25.13
N ILE A 188 -3.28 -8.18 24.28
CA ILE A 188 -1.96 -8.84 24.31
C ILE A 188 -0.83 -7.84 23.99
N PHE A 189 -1.11 -6.77 23.25
CA PHE A 189 -0.13 -5.75 22.85
C PHE A 189 -0.21 -4.45 23.68
N ARG A 190 -1.00 -4.42 24.75
CA ARG A 190 -1.02 -3.32 25.74
C ARG A 190 -0.08 -3.61 26.91
#